data_AF-A0A2P6TWR5-F1
#
_entry.id   AF-A0A2P6TWR5-F1
#
_cell.length_a   1.000
_cell.length_b   1.000
_cell.length_c   1.000
_cell.angle_alpha   90.00
_cell.angle_beta   90.00
_cell.angle_gamma   90.00
#
_symmetry.space_group_name_H-M   'P 1'
#
loop_
_entity.id
_entity.type
_entity.pdbx_description
1 polymer ?
#
loop_
_entity_poly.entity_id
_entity_poly.type
_entity_poly.pdbx_seq_one_letter_code
_entity_poly.pdbx_strand_id
1 'polypeptide(L)'
;MFLFSLTEREGQLLGLVLMASGAAGYMGGRRKSSTAVQLQLVGCLVGVLLGFGLINEVVRDRQVDCSLAELYYRGQATQEALASVQQHEAMAVLYARLDQLEDSMGSVQQAAVHATEMQAAQQSLKATDTAYIRHKVSTVKKHAQELLDSVLKNPDVTPERIGRLNEDEKAVLRARMEVADKVLELIKRHEASSEGGLSFEEYQQVLQLLSEADASKAAHPEIAAAKQELPNMKAALERSRVDAYHTLQVGDAPAKLQRIQRERAAQRERFNAQFQQHLAKQAAKQGGSDLEQLPAHCLTETAGEKLLVWSGLVAIALQLAGAYVALSLTLRLPTSAKSL
;
A
#
# COMPACT_ATOMS: atom_id res chain seq x y z
N MET A 1 18.42 14.18 35.29
CA MET A 1 18.36 13.37 36.54
C MET A 1 17.29 12.27 36.52
N PHE A 2 16.13 12.46 35.84
CA PHE A 2 15.11 11.42 35.71
C PHE A 2 15.55 10.18 34.88
N LEU A 3 16.32 10.37 33.80
CA LEU A 3 16.75 9.29 32.91
C LEU A 3 17.69 8.27 33.57
N PHE A 4 18.63 8.74 34.40
CA PHE A 4 19.49 7.85 35.19
C PHE A 4 18.66 7.00 36.16
N SER A 5 17.61 7.55 36.76
CA SER A 5 16.76 6.79 37.69
C SER A 5 15.88 5.74 37.00
N LEU A 6 15.52 5.96 35.74
CA LEU A 6 14.67 5.04 34.98
C LEU A 6 15.50 3.90 34.38
N THR A 7 16.62 4.23 33.75
CA THR A 7 17.61 3.25 33.26
C THR A 7 18.22 2.42 34.39
N GLU A 8 18.41 3.00 35.58
CA GLU A 8 18.84 2.28 36.78
C GLU A 8 17.78 1.25 37.23
N ARG A 9 16.50 1.61 37.24
CA ARG A 9 15.41 0.69 37.61
C ARG A 9 15.26 -0.46 36.62
N GLU A 10 15.28 -0.16 35.33
CA GLU A 10 15.18 -1.20 34.30
C GLU A 10 16.41 -2.11 34.29
N GLY A 11 17.61 -1.55 34.49
CA GLY A 11 18.84 -2.32 34.64
C GLY A 11 18.81 -3.24 35.86
N GLN A 12 18.28 -2.78 37.00
CA GLN A 12 18.10 -3.59 38.21
C GLN A 12 17.08 -4.72 37.98
N LEU A 13 15.96 -4.43 37.31
CA LEU A 13 14.95 -5.44 36.97
C LEU A 13 15.49 -6.50 36.02
N LEU A 14 16.22 -6.08 34.96
CA LEU A 14 16.91 -6.98 34.05
C LEU A 14 17.88 -7.87 34.83
N GLY A 15 18.73 -7.29 35.67
CA GLY A 15 19.68 -8.02 36.51
C GLY A 15 19.01 -9.05 37.42
N LEU A 16 17.88 -8.71 38.03
CA LEU A 16 17.10 -9.63 38.87
C LEU A 16 16.52 -10.80 38.06
N VAL A 17 15.97 -10.53 36.87
CA VAL A 17 15.45 -11.57 35.97
C VAL A 17 16.58 -12.48 35.48
N LEU A 18 17.75 -11.94 35.13
CA LEU A 18 18.93 -12.72 34.75
C LEU A 18 19.38 -13.65 35.90
N MET A 19 19.47 -13.13 37.13
CA MET A 19 19.84 -13.90 38.31
C MET A 19 18.82 -15.00 38.64
N ALA A 20 17.53 -14.67 38.63
CA ALA A 20 16.45 -15.61 38.94
C ALA A 20 16.37 -16.74 37.90
N SER A 21 16.47 -16.40 36.60
CA SER A 21 16.47 -17.39 35.51
C SER A 21 17.71 -18.29 35.54
N GLY A 22 18.89 -17.72 35.82
CA GLY A 22 20.13 -18.49 36.01
C GLY A 22 20.05 -19.46 37.19
N ALA A 23 19.52 -19.02 38.33
CA ALA A 23 19.31 -19.85 39.51
C ALA A 23 18.30 -20.98 39.25
N ALA A 24 17.18 -20.67 38.57
CA ALA A 24 16.18 -21.66 38.16
C ALA A 24 16.78 -22.72 37.22
N GLY A 25 17.60 -22.30 36.26
CA GLY A 25 18.30 -23.20 35.34
C GLY A 25 19.30 -24.12 36.04
N TYR A 26 20.11 -23.57 36.95
CA TYR A 26 21.06 -24.35 37.74
C TYR A 26 20.35 -25.39 38.62
N MET A 27 19.28 -24.99 39.32
CA MET A 27 18.47 -25.91 40.12
C MET A 27 17.76 -26.96 39.27
N GLY A 28 17.25 -26.57 38.09
CA GLY A 28 16.57 -27.45 37.14
C GLY A 28 17.50 -28.53 36.57
N GLY A 29 18.71 -28.14 36.16
CA GLY A 29 19.73 -29.07 35.69
C GLY A 29 20.15 -30.08 36.76
N ARG A 30 20.29 -29.63 38.01
CA ARG A 30 20.66 -30.51 39.13
C ARG A 30 19.54 -31.47 39.54
N ARG A 31 18.29 -31.01 39.55
CA ARG A 31 17.12 -31.83 39.96
C ARG A 31 16.45 -32.58 38.82
N LYS A 32 16.92 -32.39 37.56
CA LYS A 32 16.31 -32.95 36.34
C LYS A 32 14.79 -32.67 36.27
N SER A 33 14.37 -31.49 36.71
CA SER A 33 12.95 -31.11 36.76
C SER A 33 12.55 -30.35 35.50
N SER A 34 11.58 -30.88 34.75
CA SER A 34 11.04 -30.22 33.55
C SER A 34 10.45 -28.84 33.84
N THR A 35 9.77 -28.69 34.99
CA THR A 35 9.13 -27.43 35.39
C THR A 35 10.14 -26.31 35.64
N ALA A 36 11.29 -26.63 36.25
CA ALA A 36 12.35 -25.65 36.48
C ALA A 36 13.03 -25.20 35.18
N VAL A 37 13.17 -26.11 34.21
CA VAL A 37 13.74 -25.78 32.89
C VAL A 37 12.75 -24.95 32.06
N GLN A 38 11.45 -25.22 32.14
CA GLN A 38 10.42 -24.36 31.53
C GLN A 38 10.41 -22.96 32.14
N LEU A 39 10.55 -22.83 33.46
CA LEU A 39 10.66 -21.54 34.14
C LEU A 39 11.89 -20.76 33.70
N GLN A 40 13.02 -21.44 33.50
CA GLN A 40 14.23 -20.84 32.92
C GLN A 40 13.96 -20.30 31.52
N LEU A 41 13.32 -21.06 30.62
CA LEU A 41 13.02 -20.62 29.26
C LEU A 41 12.11 -19.39 29.22
N VAL A 42 11.07 -19.35 30.07
CA VAL A 42 10.21 -18.17 30.23
C VAL A 42 11.02 -16.98 30.74
N GLY A 43 11.89 -17.20 31.74
CA GLY A 43 12.80 -16.17 32.25
C GLY A 43 13.78 -15.65 31.20
N CYS A 44 14.32 -16.51 30.34
CA CYS A 44 15.18 -16.13 29.22
C CYS A 44 14.43 -15.26 28.21
N LEU A 45 13.20 -15.65 27.85
CA LEU A 45 12.37 -14.89 26.91
C LEU A 45 12.03 -13.50 27.44
N VAL A 46 11.62 -13.40 28.71
CA VAL A 46 11.37 -12.12 29.37
C VAL A 46 12.65 -11.29 29.46
N GLY A 47 13.79 -11.90 29.78
CA GLY A 47 15.08 -11.22 29.84
C GLY A 47 15.54 -10.65 28.48
N VAL A 48 15.30 -11.37 27.38
CA VAL A 48 15.60 -10.89 26.02
C VAL A 48 14.69 -9.70 25.65
N LEU A 49 13.39 -9.78 25.95
CA LEU A 49 12.45 -8.70 25.69
C LEU A 49 12.81 -7.43 26.47
N LEU A 50 13.14 -7.56 27.75
CA LEU A 50 13.60 -6.44 28.59
C LEU A 50 14.94 -5.87 28.10
N GLY A 51 15.87 -6.73 27.64
CA GLY A 51 17.15 -6.28 27.07
C GLY A 51 16.98 -5.44 25.81
N PHE A 52 16.08 -5.83 24.90
CA PHE A 52 15.74 -5.01 23.73
C PHE A 52 14.98 -3.73 24.09
N GLY A 53 14.11 -3.78 25.11
CA GLY A 53 13.43 -2.61 25.65
C GLY A 53 14.43 -1.54 26.10
N LEU A 54 15.37 -1.92 26.96
CA LEU A 54 16.43 -1.04 27.48
C LEU A 54 17.28 -0.43 26.35
N ILE A 55 17.72 -1.24 25.38
CA ILE A 55 18.53 -0.75 24.25
C ILE A 55 17.73 0.27 23.43
N ASN A 56 16.47 -0.02 23.12
CA ASN A 56 15.62 0.87 22.33
C ASN A 56 15.32 2.17 23.06
N GLU A 57 15.05 2.13 24.36
CA GLU A 57 14.77 3.32 25.16
C GLU A 57 16.01 4.21 25.28
N VAL A 58 17.18 3.63 25.57
CA VAL A 58 18.45 4.39 25.64
C VAL A 58 18.80 5.06 24.31
N VAL A 59 18.65 4.34 23.18
CA VAL A 59 18.94 4.91 21.85
C VAL A 59 17.90 5.98 21.47
N ARG A 60 16.62 5.73 21.74
CA ARG A 60 15.52 6.64 21.39
C ARG A 60 15.59 7.92 22.22
N ASP A 61 15.76 7.82 23.53
CA ASP A 61 15.80 8.98 24.43
C ASP A 61 17.00 9.85 24.09
N ARG A 62 18.17 9.27 23.84
CA ARG A 62 19.35 10.03 23.41
C ARG A 62 19.11 10.74 22.08
N GLN A 63 18.51 10.06 21.09
CA GLN A 63 18.22 10.67 19.81
C GLN A 63 17.19 11.79 19.93
N VAL A 64 16.11 11.59 20.70
CA VAL A 64 15.07 12.59 20.91
C VAL A 64 15.65 13.77 21.69
N ASP A 65 16.33 13.56 22.81
CA ASP A 65 16.86 14.66 23.62
C ASP A 65 17.97 15.44 22.91
N CYS A 66 18.87 14.76 22.18
CA CYS A 66 19.89 15.47 21.39
C CYS A 66 19.26 16.24 20.24
N SER A 67 18.27 15.67 19.55
CA SER A 67 17.57 16.37 18.45
C SER A 67 16.69 17.52 18.95
N LEU A 68 16.05 17.36 20.11
CA LEU A 68 15.24 18.38 20.76
C LEU A 68 16.13 19.52 21.26
N ALA A 69 17.28 19.21 21.85
CA ALA A 69 18.27 20.21 22.25
C ALA A 69 18.83 20.94 21.02
N GLU A 70 19.19 20.23 19.95
CA GLU A 70 19.63 20.85 18.69
C GLU A 70 18.54 21.75 18.10
N LEU A 71 17.28 21.31 18.09
CA LEU A 71 16.14 22.11 17.64
C LEU A 71 15.90 23.32 18.53
N TYR A 72 16.03 23.19 19.85
CA TYR A 72 15.86 24.27 20.81
C TYR A 72 16.93 25.35 20.61
N TYR A 73 18.20 24.98 20.53
CA TYR A 73 19.30 25.91 20.29
C TYR A 73 19.22 26.55 18.89
N ARG A 74 18.85 25.78 17.86
CA ARG A 74 18.57 26.36 16.53
C ARG A 74 17.40 27.33 16.57
N GLY A 75 16.33 27.00 17.30
CA GLY A 75 15.17 27.87 17.50
C GLY A 75 15.56 29.18 18.17
N GLN A 76 16.34 29.10 19.25
CA GLN A 76 16.83 30.28 19.96
C GLN A 76 17.75 31.13 19.08
N ALA A 77 18.70 30.52 18.37
CA ALA A 77 19.57 31.23 17.42
C ALA A 77 18.75 31.90 16.30
N THR A 78 17.71 31.24 15.78
CA THR A 78 16.81 31.87 14.81
C THR A 78 16.01 33.02 15.40
N GLN A 79 15.58 32.92 16.66
CA GLN A 79 14.84 33.96 17.36
C GLN A 79 15.72 35.18 17.66
N GLU A 80 16.95 34.97 18.11
CA GLU A 80 17.94 36.04 18.35
C GLU A 80 18.38 36.67 17.02
N ALA A 81 18.57 35.87 15.97
CA ALA A 81 18.81 36.36 14.62
C ALA A 81 17.63 37.23 14.15
N LEU A 82 16.38 36.77 14.31
CA LEU A 82 15.16 37.54 13.99
C LEU A 82 15.04 38.83 14.81
N ALA A 83 15.37 38.80 16.11
CA ALA A 83 15.35 39.97 16.98
C ALA A 83 16.43 40.99 16.60
N SER A 84 17.54 40.54 16.00
CA SER A 84 18.63 41.40 15.51
C SER A 84 18.38 41.99 14.12
N VAL A 85 17.35 41.52 13.38
CA VAL A 85 16.97 42.10 12.10
C VAL A 85 16.25 43.42 12.34
N GLN A 86 16.80 44.54 11.84
CA GLN A 86 16.13 45.84 11.90
C GLN A 86 14.76 45.77 11.20
N GLN A 87 13.75 46.49 11.73
CA GLN A 87 12.34 46.41 11.31
C GLN A 87 12.08 46.47 9.79
N HIS A 88 12.97 47.09 9.00
CA HIS A 88 12.85 47.18 7.54
C HIS A 88 13.26 45.90 6.79
N GLU A 89 14.31 45.20 7.24
CA GLU A 89 14.69 43.89 6.66
C GLU A 89 13.69 42.80 7.04
N ALA A 90 13.13 42.86 8.26
CA ALA A 90 12.08 41.95 8.70
C ALA A 90 10.81 42.08 7.84
N MET A 91 10.42 43.32 7.50
CA MET A 91 9.32 43.58 6.57
C MET A 91 9.63 43.06 5.16
N ALA A 92 10.84 43.26 4.63
CA ALA A 92 11.22 42.73 3.32
C ALA A 92 11.15 41.20 3.26
N VAL A 93 11.57 40.50 4.31
CA VAL A 93 11.46 39.03 4.43
C VAL A 93 9.99 38.60 4.53
N LEU A 94 9.16 39.32 5.31
CA LEU A 94 7.73 39.04 5.41
C LEU A 94 6.98 39.26 4.09
N TYR A 95 7.30 40.32 3.35
CA TYR A 95 6.73 40.57 2.02
C TYR A 95 7.16 39.50 1.02
N ALA A 96 8.44 39.13 0.98
CA ALA A 96 8.90 38.02 0.14
C ALA A 96 8.21 36.68 0.49
N ARG A 97 7.84 36.48 1.76
CA ARG A 97 7.06 35.31 2.20
C ARG A 97 5.60 35.38 1.79
N LEU A 98 4.97 36.54 1.91
CA LEU A 98 3.58 36.73 1.49
C LEU A 98 3.44 36.52 -0.02
N ASP A 99 4.36 37.06 -0.81
CA ASP A 99 4.40 36.92 -2.28
C ASP A 99 4.59 35.44 -2.68
N GLN A 100 5.51 34.72 -2.00
CA GLN A 100 5.67 33.28 -2.19
C GLN A 100 4.46 32.46 -1.77
N LEU A 101 3.76 32.87 -0.70
CA LEU A 101 2.55 32.19 -0.24
C LEU A 101 1.41 32.41 -1.22
N GLU A 102 1.28 33.61 -1.78
CA GLU A 102 0.32 33.96 -2.82
C GLU A 102 0.55 33.14 -4.10
N ASP A 103 1.80 33.07 -4.59
CA ASP A 103 2.20 32.22 -5.71
C ASP A 103 1.91 30.72 -5.41
N SER A 104 2.20 30.29 -4.18
CA SER A 104 1.91 28.91 -3.78
C SER A 104 0.42 28.63 -3.78
N MET A 105 -0.42 29.57 -3.33
CA MET A 105 -1.88 29.47 -3.38
C MET A 105 -2.37 29.41 -4.83
N GLY A 106 -1.85 30.25 -5.72
CA GLY A 106 -2.17 30.20 -7.15
C GLY A 106 -1.89 28.83 -7.76
N SER A 107 -0.72 28.25 -7.45
CA SER A 107 -0.40 26.88 -7.89
C SER A 107 -1.29 25.81 -7.23
N VAL A 108 -1.81 26.03 -6.01
CA VAL A 108 -2.74 25.09 -5.34
C VAL A 108 -4.09 25.12 -6.05
N GLN A 109 -4.58 26.30 -6.37
CA GLN A 109 -5.82 26.46 -7.12
C GLN A 109 -5.70 25.82 -8.51
N GLN A 110 -4.59 26.05 -9.23
CA GLN A 110 -4.34 25.40 -10.52
C GLN A 110 -4.24 23.88 -10.40
N ALA A 111 -3.57 23.36 -9.37
CA ALA A 111 -3.52 21.92 -9.13
C ALA A 111 -4.90 21.33 -8.82
N ALA A 112 -5.74 22.05 -8.06
CA ALA A 112 -7.11 21.64 -7.78
C ALA A 112 -7.95 21.60 -9.07
N VAL A 113 -7.82 22.61 -9.94
CA VAL A 113 -8.50 22.64 -11.26
C VAL A 113 -8.05 21.48 -12.13
N HIS A 114 -6.75 21.17 -12.21
CA HIS A 114 -6.30 20.03 -13.00
C HIS A 114 -6.70 18.68 -12.40
N ALA A 115 -6.84 18.58 -11.09
CA ALA A 115 -7.38 17.39 -10.45
C ALA A 115 -8.86 17.17 -10.79
N THR A 116 -9.67 18.24 -10.83
CA THR A 116 -11.09 18.15 -11.23
C THR A 116 -11.22 17.85 -12.73
N GLU A 117 -10.38 18.42 -13.59
CA GLU A 117 -10.31 18.08 -15.02
C GLU A 117 -9.99 16.60 -15.23
N MET A 118 -9.01 16.06 -14.49
CA MET A 118 -8.67 14.64 -14.53
C MET A 118 -9.84 13.76 -14.10
N GLN A 119 -10.53 14.13 -13.02
CA GLN A 119 -11.71 13.40 -12.55
C GLN A 119 -12.85 13.44 -13.58
N ALA A 120 -13.08 14.59 -14.22
CA ALA A 120 -14.08 14.73 -15.28
C ALA A 120 -13.72 13.85 -16.50
N ALA A 121 -12.45 13.80 -16.89
CA ALA A 121 -11.97 12.93 -17.97
C ALA A 121 -12.12 11.44 -17.61
N GLN A 122 -11.84 11.05 -16.36
CA GLN A 122 -12.06 9.69 -15.86
C GLN A 122 -13.56 9.31 -15.89
N GLN A 123 -14.45 10.22 -15.48
CA GLN A 123 -15.90 10.00 -15.54
C GLN A 123 -16.39 9.89 -16.99
N SER A 124 -15.87 10.72 -17.89
CA SER A 124 -16.17 10.64 -19.32
C SER A 124 -15.73 9.28 -19.89
N LEU A 125 -14.52 8.83 -19.57
CA LEU A 125 -14.03 7.51 -19.98
C LEU A 125 -14.91 6.38 -19.44
N LYS A 126 -15.32 6.44 -18.17
CA LYS A 126 -16.24 5.48 -17.55
C LYS A 126 -17.58 5.44 -18.29
N ALA A 127 -18.13 6.60 -18.66
CA ALA A 127 -19.37 6.67 -19.43
C ALA A 127 -19.20 6.08 -20.83
N THR A 128 -18.09 6.36 -21.51
CA THR A 128 -17.76 5.78 -22.83
C THR A 128 -17.60 4.27 -22.77
N ASP A 129 -16.84 3.74 -21.80
CA ASP A 129 -16.66 2.30 -21.61
C ASP A 129 -18.00 1.60 -21.30
N THR A 130 -18.84 2.20 -20.45
CA THR A 130 -20.17 1.67 -20.14
C THR A 130 -21.07 1.65 -21.38
N ALA A 131 -21.06 2.72 -22.18
CA ALA A 131 -21.81 2.78 -23.42
C ALA A 131 -21.30 1.76 -24.44
N TYR A 132 -19.99 1.60 -24.56
CA TYR A 132 -19.35 0.62 -25.43
C TYR A 132 -19.72 -0.82 -25.05
N ILE A 133 -19.61 -1.19 -23.77
CA ILE A 133 -19.99 -2.51 -23.25
C ILE A 133 -21.47 -2.78 -23.54
N ARG A 134 -22.35 -1.82 -23.23
CA ARG A 134 -23.80 -1.95 -23.46
C ARG A 134 -24.12 -2.12 -24.94
N HIS A 135 -23.46 -1.35 -25.81
CA HIS A 135 -23.63 -1.48 -27.25
C HIS A 135 -23.21 -2.87 -27.75
N LYS A 136 -22.04 -3.37 -27.33
CA LYS A 136 -21.56 -4.70 -27.73
C LYS A 136 -22.44 -5.83 -27.23
N VAL A 137 -22.94 -5.76 -26.00
CA VAL A 137 -23.93 -6.71 -25.49
C VAL A 137 -25.23 -6.64 -26.30
N SER A 138 -25.68 -5.45 -26.67
CA SER A 138 -26.87 -5.29 -27.52
C SER A 138 -26.69 -5.87 -28.93
N THR A 139 -25.51 -5.74 -29.53
CA THR A 139 -25.22 -6.34 -30.84
C THR A 139 -25.31 -7.87 -30.75
N VAL A 140 -24.70 -8.45 -29.72
CA VAL A 140 -24.76 -9.90 -29.46
C VAL A 140 -26.20 -10.37 -29.23
N LYS A 141 -26.98 -9.61 -28.45
CA LYS A 141 -28.41 -9.88 -28.22
C LYS A 141 -29.20 -9.87 -29.53
N LYS A 142 -29.00 -8.83 -30.34
CA LYS A 142 -29.67 -8.68 -31.64
C LYS A 142 -29.32 -9.85 -32.57
N HIS A 143 -28.05 -10.24 -32.61
CA HIS A 143 -27.62 -11.38 -33.42
C HIS A 143 -28.23 -12.70 -32.94
N ALA A 144 -28.30 -12.94 -31.63
CA ALA A 144 -28.98 -14.12 -31.10
C ALA A 144 -30.49 -14.13 -31.45
N GLN A 145 -31.15 -12.97 -31.44
CA GLN A 145 -32.55 -12.83 -31.88
C GLN A 145 -32.70 -13.09 -33.38
N GLU A 146 -31.80 -12.56 -34.21
CA GLU A 146 -31.78 -12.79 -35.66
C GLU A 146 -31.57 -14.28 -35.96
N LEU A 147 -30.68 -14.96 -35.22
CA LEU A 147 -30.45 -16.39 -35.36
C LEU A 147 -31.71 -17.20 -34.99
N LEU A 148 -32.39 -16.85 -33.89
CA LEU A 148 -33.65 -17.48 -33.50
C LEU A 148 -34.76 -17.23 -34.53
N ASP A 149 -34.91 -15.97 -34.98
CA ASP A 149 -35.90 -15.58 -35.98
C ASP A 149 -35.64 -16.26 -37.34
N SER A 150 -34.36 -16.46 -37.70
CA SER A 150 -33.98 -17.17 -38.93
C SER A 150 -34.38 -18.64 -38.93
N VAL A 151 -34.63 -19.23 -37.75
CA VAL A 151 -35.15 -20.60 -37.63
C VAL A 151 -36.67 -20.58 -37.51
N LEU A 152 -37.23 -19.70 -36.67
CA LEU A 152 -38.67 -19.67 -36.35
C LEU A 152 -39.55 -19.06 -37.44
N LYS A 153 -39.07 -18.03 -38.15
CA LYS A 153 -39.83 -17.28 -39.16
C LYS A 153 -39.49 -17.68 -40.59
N ASN A 154 -38.64 -18.67 -40.77
CA ASN A 154 -38.21 -19.09 -42.09
C ASN A 154 -39.32 -19.91 -42.78
N PRO A 155 -39.87 -19.44 -43.92
CA PRO A 155 -40.93 -20.14 -44.63
C PRO A 155 -40.50 -21.51 -45.16
N ASP A 156 -39.20 -21.77 -45.26
CA ASP A 156 -38.64 -23.07 -45.65
C ASP A 156 -38.58 -24.08 -44.49
N VAL A 157 -38.80 -23.64 -43.25
CA VAL A 157 -38.76 -24.47 -42.04
C VAL A 157 -40.19 -24.81 -41.62
N THR A 158 -40.87 -25.63 -42.43
CA THR A 158 -42.22 -26.16 -42.10
C THR A 158 -42.13 -27.52 -41.41
N PRO A 159 -43.12 -27.95 -40.60
CA PRO A 159 -43.11 -29.26 -39.93
C PRO A 159 -42.91 -30.42 -40.91
N GLU A 160 -43.49 -30.30 -42.10
CA GLU A 160 -43.39 -31.27 -43.20
C GLU A 160 -41.98 -31.33 -43.79
N ARG A 161 -41.31 -30.18 -43.92
CA ARG A 161 -39.94 -30.11 -44.43
C ARG A 161 -38.93 -30.55 -43.37
N ILE A 162 -39.13 -30.20 -42.10
CA ILE A 162 -38.36 -30.71 -40.97
C ILE A 162 -38.43 -32.24 -40.93
N GLY A 163 -39.60 -32.83 -41.17
CA GLY A 163 -39.76 -34.29 -41.24
C GLY A 163 -38.94 -34.96 -42.36
N ARG A 164 -38.57 -34.21 -43.41
CA ARG A 164 -37.78 -34.67 -44.56
C ARG A 164 -36.27 -34.37 -44.45
N LEU A 165 -35.85 -33.57 -43.48
CA LEU A 165 -34.42 -33.27 -43.24
C LEU A 165 -33.69 -34.50 -42.67
N ASN A 166 -32.40 -34.60 -42.97
CA ASN A 166 -31.54 -35.60 -42.36
C ASN A 166 -31.34 -35.30 -40.86
N GLU A 167 -31.00 -36.31 -40.05
CA GLU A 167 -30.80 -36.12 -38.61
C GLU A 167 -29.71 -35.10 -38.29
N ASP A 168 -28.67 -35.01 -39.13
CA ASP A 168 -27.61 -34.01 -38.98
C ASP A 168 -28.11 -32.57 -39.18
N GLU A 169 -29.02 -32.34 -40.14
CA GLU A 169 -29.60 -31.01 -40.40
C GLU A 169 -30.58 -30.60 -39.29
N LYS A 170 -31.35 -31.57 -38.77
CA LYS A 170 -32.20 -31.35 -37.59
C LYS A 170 -31.36 -31.03 -36.36
N ALA A 171 -30.22 -31.70 -36.17
CA ALA A 171 -29.30 -31.41 -35.07
C ALA A 171 -28.73 -30.00 -35.16
N VAL A 172 -28.35 -29.53 -36.35
CA VAL A 172 -27.88 -28.15 -36.57
C VAL A 172 -28.97 -27.11 -36.25
N LEU A 173 -30.22 -27.34 -36.68
CA LEU A 173 -31.33 -26.44 -36.38
C LEU A 173 -31.63 -26.37 -34.87
N ARG A 174 -31.64 -27.52 -34.18
CA ARG A 174 -31.82 -27.57 -32.72
C ARG A 174 -30.68 -26.86 -32.00
N ALA A 175 -29.44 -27.11 -32.39
CA ALA A 175 -28.26 -26.45 -31.81
C ALA A 175 -28.32 -24.93 -31.96
N ARG A 176 -28.79 -24.42 -33.11
CA ARG A 176 -29.00 -22.97 -33.31
C ARG A 176 -30.03 -22.39 -32.37
N MET A 177 -31.19 -23.03 -32.24
CA MET A 177 -32.23 -22.58 -31.31
C MET A 177 -31.76 -22.60 -29.86
N GLU A 178 -31.14 -23.71 -29.43
CA GLU A 178 -30.62 -23.86 -28.07
C GLU A 178 -29.55 -22.80 -27.73
N VAL A 179 -28.64 -22.52 -28.67
CA VAL A 179 -27.61 -21.48 -28.50
C VAL A 179 -28.25 -20.10 -28.41
N ALA A 180 -29.19 -19.76 -29.30
CA ALA A 180 -29.86 -18.47 -29.25
C ALA A 180 -30.64 -18.28 -27.93
N ASP A 181 -31.40 -19.28 -27.50
CA ASP A 181 -32.16 -19.23 -26.26
C ASP A 181 -31.24 -19.09 -25.04
N LYS A 182 -30.15 -19.87 -24.99
CA LYS A 182 -29.16 -19.79 -23.90
C LYS A 182 -28.51 -18.42 -23.82
N VAL A 183 -28.15 -17.82 -24.96
CA VAL A 183 -27.56 -16.47 -25.00
C VAL A 183 -28.57 -15.41 -24.55
N LEU A 184 -29.81 -15.50 -25.02
CA LEU A 184 -30.86 -14.56 -24.63
C LEU A 184 -31.22 -14.68 -23.15
N GLU A 185 -31.24 -15.89 -22.60
CA GLU A 185 -31.46 -16.12 -21.18
C GLU A 185 -30.32 -15.55 -20.31
N LEU A 186 -29.06 -15.78 -20.70
CA LEU A 186 -27.89 -15.21 -20.01
C LEU A 186 -27.93 -13.67 -20.00
N ILE A 187 -28.24 -13.05 -21.14
CA ILE A 187 -28.34 -11.60 -21.23
C ILE A 187 -29.51 -11.08 -20.39
N LYS A 188 -30.68 -11.72 -20.45
CA LYS A 188 -31.85 -11.33 -19.63
C LYS A 188 -31.58 -11.43 -18.13
N ARG A 189 -30.88 -12.49 -17.70
CA ARG A 189 -30.51 -12.67 -16.29
C ARG A 189 -29.62 -11.55 -15.78
N HIS A 190 -28.68 -11.10 -16.60
CA HIS A 190 -27.80 -9.97 -16.29
C HIS A 190 -28.47 -8.61 -16.43
N GLU A 191 -29.45 -8.44 -17.32
CA GLU A 191 -30.30 -7.24 -17.36
C GLU A 191 -31.21 -7.12 -16.13
N ALA A 192 -31.63 -8.24 -15.54
CA ALA A 192 -32.46 -8.30 -14.34
C ALA A 192 -31.68 -8.24 -13.02
N SER A 193 -30.39 -8.62 -13.07
CA SER A 193 -29.46 -8.54 -11.94
C SER A 193 -28.99 -7.10 -11.75
N SER A 194 -29.10 -6.56 -10.54
CA SER A 194 -28.44 -5.30 -10.16
C SER A 194 -26.92 -5.48 -10.00
N GLU A 195 -26.43 -6.72 -9.97
CA GLU A 195 -25.02 -7.07 -9.78
C GLU A 195 -24.30 -7.19 -11.13
N GLY A 196 -23.88 -6.06 -11.68
CA GLY A 196 -22.87 -5.98 -12.74
C GLY A 196 -23.28 -6.52 -14.11
N GLY A 197 -22.66 -5.97 -15.17
CA GLY A 197 -22.82 -6.52 -16.52
C GLY A 197 -22.10 -7.87 -16.69
N LEU A 198 -22.32 -8.51 -17.85
CA LEU A 198 -21.64 -9.75 -18.26
C LEU A 198 -20.12 -9.69 -17.97
N SER A 199 -19.59 -10.73 -17.33
CA SER A 199 -18.15 -10.87 -17.17
C SER A 199 -17.46 -11.13 -18.52
N PHE A 200 -16.14 -10.90 -18.57
CA PHE A 200 -15.37 -11.13 -19.79
C PHE A 200 -15.44 -12.59 -20.26
N GLU A 201 -15.36 -13.53 -19.32
CA GLU A 201 -15.43 -14.98 -19.58
C GLU A 201 -16.79 -15.36 -20.18
N GLU A 202 -17.88 -14.86 -19.60
CA GLU A 202 -19.23 -15.07 -20.12
C GLU A 202 -19.41 -14.43 -21.51
N TYR A 203 -18.87 -13.23 -21.74
CA TYR A 203 -18.97 -12.55 -23.02
C TYR A 203 -18.22 -13.31 -24.13
N GLN A 204 -17.01 -13.80 -23.81
CA GLN A 204 -16.24 -14.66 -24.70
C GLN A 204 -16.97 -15.97 -25.01
N GLN A 205 -17.56 -16.61 -23.99
CA GLN A 205 -18.33 -17.84 -24.16
C GLN A 205 -19.55 -17.61 -25.06
N VAL A 206 -20.28 -16.52 -24.87
CA VAL A 206 -21.43 -16.17 -25.72
C VAL A 206 -21.00 -15.96 -27.18
N LEU A 207 -19.90 -15.23 -27.43
CA LEU A 207 -19.38 -15.04 -28.78
C LEU A 207 -18.92 -16.35 -29.43
N GLN A 208 -18.34 -17.26 -28.65
CA GLN A 208 -17.92 -18.56 -29.14
C GLN A 208 -19.14 -19.42 -29.53
N LEU A 209 -20.14 -19.52 -28.65
CA LEU A 209 -21.37 -20.27 -28.92
C LEU A 209 -22.09 -19.77 -30.18
N LEU A 210 -22.26 -18.44 -30.32
CA LEU A 210 -22.88 -17.85 -31.50
C LEU A 210 -22.10 -18.17 -32.78
N SER A 211 -20.78 -18.11 -32.73
CA SER A 211 -19.95 -18.41 -33.90
C SER A 211 -19.95 -19.88 -34.31
N GLU A 212 -20.10 -20.80 -33.36
CA GLU A 212 -20.18 -22.23 -33.62
C GLU A 212 -21.55 -22.59 -34.22
N ALA A 213 -22.63 -21.96 -33.74
CA ALA A 213 -23.97 -22.12 -34.28
C ALA A 213 -24.15 -21.54 -35.69
N ASP A 214 -23.40 -20.47 -36.00
CA ASP A 214 -23.45 -19.74 -37.27
C ASP A 214 -22.50 -20.28 -38.35
N ALA A 215 -22.07 -21.54 -38.24
CA ALA A 215 -21.14 -22.20 -39.18
C ALA A 215 -21.64 -22.34 -40.64
N SER A 216 -22.80 -21.77 -41.01
CA SER A 216 -23.19 -21.64 -42.42
C SER A 216 -22.41 -20.53 -43.13
N LYS A 217 -22.17 -20.69 -44.43
CA LYS A 217 -21.32 -19.85 -45.32
C LYS A 217 -21.56 -18.31 -45.32
N ALA A 218 -22.52 -17.80 -44.56
CA ALA A 218 -22.72 -16.37 -44.31
C ALA A 218 -22.34 -16.05 -42.86
N ALA A 219 -21.07 -16.20 -42.50
CA ALA A 219 -20.58 -15.77 -41.20
C ALA A 219 -20.91 -14.28 -41.03
N HIS A 220 -21.76 -13.95 -40.04
CA HIS A 220 -22.13 -12.56 -39.82
C HIS A 220 -20.86 -11.75 -39.47
N PRO A 221 -20.49 -10.73 -40.28
CA PRO A 221 -19.24 -9.99 -40.10
C PRO A 221 -19.15 -9.30 -38.73
N GLU A 222 -20.29 -9.05 -38.11
CA GLU A 222 -20.42 -8.43 -36.79
C GLU A 222 -19.86 -9.32 -35.66
N ILE A 223 -20.04 -10.65 -35.71
CA ILE A 223 -19.48 -11.57 -34.71
C ILE A 223 -17.97 -11.75 -34.92
N ALA A 224 -17.51 -11.77 -36.17
CA ALA A 224 -16.09 -11.78 -36.48
C ALA A 224 -15.40 -10.49 -36.00
N ALA A 225 -16.01 -9.33 -36.22
CA ALA A 225 -15.52 -8.05 -35.71
C ALA A 225 -15.54 -7.99 -34.17
N ALA A 226 -16.60 -8.49 -33.52
CA ALA A 226 -16.68 -8.56 -32.07
C ALA A 226 -15.58 -9.44 -31.46
N LYS A 227 -15.21 -10.54 -32.12
CA LYS A 227 -14.07 -11.38 -31.73
C LYS A 227 -12.73 -10.65 -31.84
N GLN A 228 -12.54 -9.85 -32.88
CA GLN A 228 -11.32 -9.04 -33.05
C GLN A 228 -11.18 -7.95 -31.98
N GLU A 229 -12.30 -7.47 -31.44
CA GLU A 229 -12.36 -6.43 -30.40
C GLU A 229 -12.42 -6.98 -28.97
N LEU A 230 -12.31 -8.30 -28.77
CA LEU A 230 -12.18 -8.93 -27.45
C LEU A 230 -11.14 -8.28 -26.53
N PRO A 231 -9.91 -7.93 -26.97
CA PRO A 231 -8.94 -7.27 -26.08
C PRO A 231 -9.45 -5.91 -25.58
N ASN A 232 -10.15 -5.14 -26.41
CA ASN A 232 -10.72 -3.85 -26.03
C ASN A 232 -11.86 -4.02 -25.03
N MET A 233 -12.72 -5.03 -25.26
CA MET A 233 -13.80 -5.37 -24.34
C MET A 233 -13.28 -5.86 -22.98
N LYS A 234 -12.22 -6.68 -22.98
CA LYS A 234 -11.54 -7.13 -21.75
C LYS A 234 -11.07 -5.93 -20.94
N ALA A 235 -10.34 -5.02 -21.58
CA ALA A 235 -9.80 -3.84 -20.92
C ALA A 235 -10.90 -2.93 -20.36
N ALA A 236 -12.01 -2.73 -21.09
CA ALA A 236 -13.16 -1.95 -20.61
C ALA A 236 -13.86 -2.61 -19.42
N LEU A 237 -14.08 -3.93 -19.46
CA LEU A 237 -14.71 -4.69 -18.38
C LEU A 237 -13.85 -4.73 -17.11
N GLU A 238 -12.54 -4.93 -17.25
CA GLU A 238 -11.60 -4.90 -16.12
C GLU A 238 -11.57 -3.53 -15.45
N ARG A 239 -11.51 -2.44 -16.24
CA ARG A 239 -11.62 -1.07 -15.71
C ARG A 239 -12.94 -0.82 -14.99
N SER A 240 -14.04 -1.31 -15.57
CA SER A 240 -15.39 -1.15 -15.01
C SER A 240 -15.60 -1.93 -13.71
N ARG A 241 -15.05 -3.14 -13.58
CA ARG A 241 -15.29 -4.02 -12.43
C ARG A 241 -14.52 -3.62 -11.18
N VAL A 242 -13.28 -3.16 -11.36
CA VAL A 242 -12.37 -2.80 -10.24
C VAL A 242 -12.51 -1.31 -9.88
N ASP A 243 -13.40 -0.57 -10.56
CA ASP A 243 -13.50 0.89 -10.52
C ASP A 243 -12.12 1.56 -10.69
N ALA A 244 -11.26 0.97 -11.51
CA ALA A 244 -9.84 1.35 -11.62
C ALA A 244 -9.64 2.71 -12.31
N TYR A 245 -10.71 3.38 -12.75
CA TYR A 245 -10.67 4.67 -13.42
C TYR A 245 -9.90 5.73 -12.63
N HIS A 246 -9.98 5.71 -11.30
CA HIS A 246 -9.27 6.66 -10.43
C HIS A 246 -7.73 6.56 -10.53
N THR A 247 -7.20 5.41 -10.95
CA THR A 247 -5.76 5.18 -11.14
C THR A 247 -5.25 5.57 -12.53
N LEU A 248 -6.17 5.82 -13.47
CA LEU A 248 -5.80 6.14 -14.84
C LEU A 248 -5.44 7.62 -14.97
N GLN A 249 -4.25 7.86 -15.52
CA GLN A 249 -3.81 9.17 -15.95
C GLN A 249 -4.39 9.46 -17.33
N VAL A 250 -5.58 10.06 -17.35
CA VAL A 250 -6.32 10.36 -18.60
C VAL A 250 -6.12 11.82 -18.99
N GLY A 251 -5.76 12.06 -20.25
CA GLY A 251 -5.55 13.40 -20.82
C GLY A 251 -4.24 14.07 -20.39
N ASP A 252 -4.17 15.39 -20.52
CA ASP A 252 -2.95 16.18 -20.26
C ASP A 252 -2.80 16.64 -18.80
N ALA A 253 -3.87 16.55 -18.00
CA ALA A 253 -3.90 17.01 -16.61
C ALA A 253 -2.81 16.37 -15.71
N PRO A 254 -2.50 15.06 -15.81
CA PRO A 254 -1.42 14.45 -15.03
C PRO A 254 -0.04 15.06 -15.30
N ALA A 255 0.27 15.34 -16.57
CA ALA A 255 1.53 15.97 -16.95
C ALA A 255 1.63 17.40 -16.41
N LYS A 256 0.52 18.16 -16.44
CA LYS A 256 0.44 19.51 -15.85
C LYS A 256 0.61 19.48 -14.33
N LEU A 257 -0.03 18.52 -13.63
CA LEU A 257 0.13 18.32 -12.20
C LEU A 257 1.57 17.99 -11.82
N GLN A 258 2.23 17.09 -12.55
CA GLN A 258 3.64 16.78 -12.33
C GLN A 258 4.53 18.01 -12.52
N ARG A 259 4.24 18.84 -13.52
CA ARG A 259 4.98 20.09 -13.75
C ARG A 259 4.83 21.05 -12.57
N ILE A 260 3.61 21.28 -12.09
CA ILE A 260 3.34 22.12 -10.92
C ILE A 260 4.07 21.59 -9.68
N GLN A 261 4.08 20.27 -9.47
CA GLN A 261 4.80 19.65 -8.35
C GLN A 261 6.32 19.86 -8.44
N ARG A 262 6.90 19.73 -9.64
CA ARG A 262 8.33 19.99 -9.88
C ARG A 262 8.68 21.46 -9.65
N GLU A 263 7.85 22.38 -10.14
CA GLU A 263 8.04 23.82 -9.94
C GLU A 263 8.01 24.16 -8.44
N ARG A 264 7.09 23.57 -7.67
CA ARG A 264 7.06 23.72 -6.20
C ARG A 264 8.28 23.16 -5.50
N ALA A 265 8.74 21.97 -5.89
CA ALA A 265 9.92 21.35 -5.30
C ALA A 265 11.15 22.25 -5.53
N ALA A 266 11.32 22.74 -6.76
CA ALA A 266 12.41 23.66 -7.12
C ALA A 266 12.31 25.00 -6.37
N GLN A 267 11.11 25.56 -6.21
CA GLN A 267 10.90 26.78 -5.41
C GLN A 267 11.27 26.57 -3.93
N ARG A 268 10.87 25.43 -3.35
CA ARG A 268 11.22 25.08 -1.96
C ARG A 268 12.72 24.92 -1.77
N GLU A 269 13.39 24.26 -2.69
CA GLU A 269 14.86 24.10 -2.65
C GLU A 269 15.58 25.44 -2.74
N ARG A 270 15.19 26.30 -3.70
CA ARG A 270 15.75 27.65 -3.84
C ARG A 270 15.54 28.47 -2.57
N PHE A 271 14.34 28.41 -2.01
CA PHE A 271 14.04 29.08 -0.75
C PHE A 271 14.92 28.56 0.40
N ASN A 272 15.02 27.24 0.56
CA ASN A 272 15.81 26.65 1.63
C ASN A 272 17.29 27.03 1.51
N ALA A 273 17.82 27.05 0.29
CA ALA A 273 19.19 27.51 0.02
C ALA A 273 19.38 29.00 0.37
N GLN A 274 18.45 29.87 -0.03
CA GLN A 274 18.50 31.30 0.33
C GLN A 274 18.41 31.51 1.84
N PHE A 275 17.50 30.78 2.50
CA PHE A 275 17.32 30.85 3.95
C PHE A 275 18.57 30.40 4.71
N GLN A 276 19.14 29.26 4.34
CA GLN A 276 20.40 28.79 4.91
C GLN A 276 21.55 29.78 4.67
N GLN A 277 21.61 30.40 3.50
CA GLN A 277 22.61 31.42 3.21
C GLN A 277 22.41 32.68 4.08
N HIS A 278 21.18 33.08 4.36
CA HIS A 278 20.88 34.18 5.29
C HIS A 278 21.29 33.85 6.72
N LEU A 279 20.95 32.65 7.22
CA LEU A 279 21.36 32.19 8.54
C LEU A 279 22.90 32.11 8.67
N ALA A 280 23.58 31.56 7.66
CA ALA A 280 25.04 31.47 7.65
C ALA A 280 25.71 32.85 7.66
N LYS A 281 25.18 33.82 6.91
CA LYS A 281 25.67 35.21 6.90
C LYS A 281 25.45 35.91 8.24
N GLN A 282 24.36 35.61 8.95
CA GLN A 282 24.11 36.16 10.29
C GLN A 282 25.01 35.51 11.35
N ALA A 283 25.14 34.18 11.34
CA ALA A 283 26.07 33.46 12.22
C ALA A 283 27.52 33.93 12.05
N ALA A 284 27.97 34.14 10.80
CA ALA A 284 29.30 34.68 10.51
C ALA A 284 29.50 36.13 11.02
N LYS A 285 28.44 36.93 11.09
CA LYS A 285 28.47 38.30 11.65
C LYS A 285 28.48 38.32 13.19
N GLN A 286 27.88 37.31 13.82
CA GLN A 286 27.80 37.20 15.29
C GLN A 286 29.00 36.48 15.93
N GLY A 287 29.93 35.93 15.13
CA GLY A 287 31.27 35.57 15.58
C GLY A 287 31.35 34.38 16.56
N GLY A 288 30.32 33.55 16.63
CA GLY A 288 30.32 32.34 17.46
C GLY A 288 29.65 31.18 16.72
N SER A 289 30.32 30.02 16.68
CA SER A 289 29.67 28.77 16.35
C SER A 289 28.76 28.39 17.51
N ASP A 290 27.46 28.67 17.41
CA ASP A 290 26.44 28.25 18.39
C ASP A 290 26.45 26.72 18.67
N LEU A 291 27.11 25.94 17.81
CA LEU A 291 27.42 24.52 18.01
C LEU A 291 28.42 24.23 19.14
N GLU A 292 29.26 25.18 19.56
CA GLU A 292 30.18 25.01 20.71
C GLU A 292 29.45 25.11 22.06
N GLN A 293 28.21 25.63 22.08
CA GLN A 293 27.37 25.72 23.29
C GLN A 293 26.41 24.55 23.45
N LEU A 294 26.46 23.53 22.58
CA LEU A 294 25.72 22.29 22.79
C LEU A 294 26.15 21.69 24.14
N PRO A 295 25.21 21.29 25.02
CA PRO A 295 25.54 20.72 26.31
C PRO A 295 26.48 19.53 26.12
N ALA A 296 27.55 19.47 26.93
CA ALA A 296 28.63 18.50 26.78
C ALA A 296 28.12 17.05 26.66
N HIS A 297 26.98 16.71 27.27
CA HIS A 297 26.35 15.39 27.15
C HIS A 297 26.03 14.98 25.69
N CYS A 298 25.71 15.93 24.79
CA CYS A 298 25.45 15.65 23.38
C CYS A 298 26.73 15.36 22.59
N LEU A 299 27.85 16.00 22.98
CA LEU A 299 29.13 15.96 22.27
C LEU A 299 30.10 14.90 22.82
N THR A 300 30.09 14.63 24.12
CA THR A 300 31.09 13.77 24.79
C THR A 300 30.55 12.44 25.31
N GLU A 301 29.24 12.27 25.50
CA GLU A 301 28.67 11.09 26.17
C GLU A 301 28.35 9.91 25.21
N THR A 302 29.20 9.65 24.23
CA THR A 302 29.07 8.45 23.37
C THR A 302 29.62 7.18 24.04
N ALA A 303 30.45 7.33 25.07
CA ALA A 303 31.06 6.22 25.78
C ALA A 303 30.06 5.48 26.70
N GLY A 304 29.18 6.23 27.38
CA GLY A 304 28.13 5.66 28.25
C GLY A 304 27.07 4.89 27.47
N GLU A 305 26.61 5.44 26.34
CA GLU A 305 25.69 4.78 25.43
C GLU A 305 26.26 3.46 24.91
N LYS A 306 27.49 3.49 24.38
CA LYS A 306 28.16 2.29 23.89
C LYS A 306 28.25 1.24 24.99
N LEU A 307 28.62 1.63 26.20
CA LEU A 307 28.73 0.71 27.32
C LEU A 307 27.38 0.08 27.70
N LEU A 308 26.30 0.88 27.73
CA LEU A 308 24.95 0.40 28.03
C LEU A 308 24.41 -0.53 26.91
N VAL A 309 24.54 -0.13 25.65
CA VAL A 309 24.11 -0.94 24.50
C VAL A 309 24.90 -2.25 24.44
N TRP A 310 26.22 -2.20 24.62
CA TRP A 310 27.05 -3.42 24.68
C TRP A 310 26.66 -4.32 25.84
N SER A 311 26.40 -3.75 27.02
CA SER A 311 25.97 -4.53 28.18
C SER A 311 24.62 -5.21 27.95
N GLY A 312 23.68 -4.53 27.29
CA GLY A 312 22.39 -5.10 26.87
C GLY A 312 22.56 -6.22 25.85
N LEU A 313 23.41 -6.04 24.85
CA LEU A 313 23.71 -7.07 23.84
C LEU A 313 24.37 -8.31 24.46
N VAL A 314 25.31 -8.11 25.38
CA VAL A 314 25.95 -9.20 26.13
C VAL A 314 24.93 -9.96 26.98
N ALA A 315 24.01 -9.25 27.65
CA ALA A 315 22.95 -9.88 28.42
C ALA A 315 22.01 -10.74 27.55
N ILE A 316 21.62 -10.24 26.38
CA ILE A 316 20.80 -10.99 25.40
C ILE A 316 21.55 -12.23 24.92
N ALA A 317 22.83 -12.10 24.57
CA ALA A 317 23.65 -13.22 24.11
C ALA A 317 23.78 -14.32 25.18
N LEU A 318 24.00 -13.93 26.45
CA LEU A 318 24.03 -14.86 27.58
C LEU A 318 22.69 -15.57 27.79
N GLN A 319 21.57 -14.86 27.64
CA GLN A 319 20.24 -15.45 27.76
C GLN A 319 19.92 -16.43 26.64
N LEU A 320 20.31 -16.13 25.40
CA LEU A 320 20.17 -17.05 24.26
C LEU A 320 21.03 -18.30 24.43
N ALA A 321 22.27 -18.14 24.90
CA ALA A 321 23.13 -19.27 25.23
C ALA A 321 22.53 -20.14 26.34
N GLY A 322 21.99 -19.52 27.40
CA GLY A 322 21.29 -20.23 28.48
C GLY A 322 20.04 -20.98 27.99
N ALA A 323 19.23 -20.34 27.15
CA ALA A 323 18.04 -20.96 26.55
C ALA A 323 18.40 -22.13 25.64
N TYR A 324 19.46 -22.02 24.83
CA TYR A 324 19.96 -23.10 23.99
C TYR A 324 20.36 -24.32 24.84
N VAL A 325 21.10 -24.10 25.93
CA VAL A 325 21.48 -25.18 26.87
C VAL A 325 20.24 -25.80 27.50
N ALA A 326 19.27 -24.99 27.95
CA ALA A 326 18.01 -25.47 28.50
C ALA A 326 17.22 -26.33 27.50
N LEU A 327 17.08 -25.90 26.25
CA LEU A 327 16.43 -26.65 25.17
C LEU A 327 17.17 -27.96 24.84
N SER A 328 18.50 -27.93 24.84
CA SER A 328 19.30 -29.14 24.63
C SER A 328 19.11 -30.18 25.76
N LEU A 329 18.88 -29.71 26.99
CA LEU A 329 18.58 -30.53 28.15
C LEU A 329 17.15 -31.07 28.12
N THR A 330 16.15 -30.28 27.74
CA THR A 330 14.76 -30.77 27.63
C THR A 330 14.62 -31.85 26.57
N LEU A 331 15.32 -31.74 25.43
CA LEU A 331 15.32 -32.77 24.38
C LEU A 331 16.02 -34.07 24.81
N ARG A 332 16.88 -34.03 25.83
CA ARG A 332 17.61 -35.21 26.36
C ARG A 332 17.00 -35.79 27.63
N LEU A 333 16.04 -35.11 28.25
CA LEU A 333 15.36 -35.61 29.45
C LEU A 333 14.18 -36.50 29.01
N PRO A 334 14.12 -37.77 29.44
CA PRO A 334 12.96 -38.61 29.17
C PRO A 334 11.75 -38.01 29.88
N THR A 335 10.73 -37.59 29.11
CA THR A 335 9.42 -37.29 29.68
C THR A 335 8.88 -38.58 30.27
N SER A 336 9.04 -38.78 31.58
CA SER A 336 8.37 -39.84 32.31
C SER A 336 6.88 -39.59 32.21
N ALA A 337 6.24 -40.13 31.17
CA ALA A 337 4.80 -40.32 31.11
C ALA A 337 4.43 -41.31 32.21
N LYS A 338 4.28 -40.83 33.43
CA LYS A 338 3.49 -41.53 34.44
C LYS A 338 2.04 -41.24 34.11
N SER A 339 1.42 -42.24 33.49
CA SER A 339 -0.01 -42.47 33.51
C SER A 339 -0.59 -42.21 34.91
N LEU A 340 -1.52 -41.27 35.00
CA LEU A 340 -2.70 -41.34 35.86
C LEU A 340 -3.78 -40.42 35.28
#